data_AF-A0A3C1F316-F1
#
_entry.id   AF-A0A3C1F316-F1
#
_cell.length_a   1.000
_cell.length_b   1.000
_cell.length_c   1.000
_cell.angle_alpha   90.00
_cell.angle_beta   90.00
_cell.angle_gamma   90.00
#
_symmetry.space_group_name_H-M   'P 1'
#
loop_
_entity.id
_entity.type
_entity.pdbx_description
1 polymer ?
#
loop_
_entity_poly.entity_id
_entity_poly.type
_entity_poly.pdbx_seq_one_letter_code
_entity_poly.pdbx_strand_id
1 'polypeptide(L)'
;MEQWYAIYEIDSGRLRSWGSVIADDSILSAAGLAKLLIPGPPPDDQMWDEATRTFVPRPPRIVRDLVEEFVNDTEFPNVNAAAKDKVRQIARRVFADFRFQ
;
A
#
# COMPACT_ATOMS: atom_id res chain seq x y z
N MET A 1 -2.51 21.85 -14.59
CA MET A 1 -2.20 20.58 -13.89
C MET A 1 -2.93 20.63 -12.56
N GLU A 2 -3.64 19.57 -12.21
CA GLU A 2 -4.37 19.50 -10.93
C GLU A 2 -3.37 19.34 -9.78
N GLN A 3 -3.47 20.19 -8.76
CA GLN A 3 -2.59 20.15 -7.59
C GLN A 3 -3.10 19.08 -6.62
N TRP A 4 -2.23 18.17 -6.20
CA TRP A 4 -2.56 17.14 -5.22
C TRP A 4 -1.98 17.50 -3.87
N TYR A 5 -2.73 17.16 -2.82
CA TYR A 5 -2.34 17.41 -1.44
C TYR A 5 -2.41 16.13 -0.63
N ALA A 6 -1.43 15.93 0.24
CA ALA A 6 -1.48 14.99 1.34
C ALA A 6 -1.95 15.74 2.60
N ILE A 7 -3.03 15.28 3.23
CA ILE A 7 -3.56 15.80 4.49
C ILE A 7 -3.10 14.89 5.63
N TYR A 8 -2.38 15.44 6.59
CA TYR A 8 -1.77 14.69 7.69
C TYR A 8 -2.00 15.38 9.03
N GLU A 9 -1.92 14.60 10.12
CA GLU A 9 -1.96 15.10 11.49
C GLU A 9 -0.63 15.76 11.86
N ILE A 10 -0.69 16.95 12.47
CA ILE A 10 0.50 17.74 12.81
C ILE A 10 1.36 17.01 13.86
N ASP A 11 0.72 16.44 14.88
CA ASP A 11 1.42 15.87 16.04
C ASP A 11 2.01 14.48 15.75
N SER A 12 1.26 13.64 15.03
CA SER A 12 1.66 12.25 14.76
C SER A 12 2.37 12.07 13.42
N GLY A 13 2.21 13.01 12.48
CA GLY A 13 2.66 12.83 11.09
C GLY A 13 1.82 11.83 10.29
N ARG A 14 0.75 11.28 10.88
CA ARG A 14 -0.11 10.28 10.27
C ARG A 14 -0.90 10.87 9.11
N LEU A 15 -0.86 10.21 7.96
CA LEU A 15 -1.67 10.58 6.80
C LEU A 15 -3.14 10.24 7.04
N ARG A 16 -4.02 11.23 6.83
CA ARG A 16 -5.48 11.08 6.93
C ARG A 16 -6.13 10.88 5.58
N SER A 17 -5.70 11.64 4.58
CA SER A 17 -6.22 11.55 3.23
C SER A 17 -5.25 12.18 2.24
N TRP A 18 -5.45 11.93 0.96
CA TRP A 18 -4.84 12.70 -0.11
C TRP A 18 -5.87 12.95 -1.21
N GLY A 19 -5.74 14.06 -1.94
CA GLY A 19 -6.72 14.46 -2.95
C GLY A 19 -6.40 15.80 -3.57
N SER A 20 -7.22 16.19 -4.54
CA SER A 20 -7.13 17.50 -5.21
C SER A 20 -8.05 18.58 -4.60
N VAL A 21 -8.97 18.18 -3.71
CA VAL A 21 -9.92 19.09 -3.06
C VAL A 21 -9.30 19.64 -1.77
N ILE A 22 -9.15 20.96 -1.71
CA ILE A 22 -8.55 21.68 -0.58
C ILE A 22 -9.66 22.15 0.36
N ALA A 23 -9.55 21.81 1.65
CA ALA A 23 -10.18 22.60 2.71
C ALA A 23 -9.22 23.76 3.09
N ASP A 24 -9.75 24.93 3.43
CA ASP A 24 -8.94 26.08 3.86
C ASP A 24 -7.98 25.73 5.00
N ASP A 25 -6.79 26.34 5.02
CA ASP A 25 -5.76 26.05 6.02
C ASP A 25 -6.22 26.37 7.45
N SER A 26 -7.10 27.36 7.62
CA SER A 26 -7.72 27.67 8.90
C SER A 26 -8.61 26.53 9.41
N ILE A 27 -9.29 25.82 8.51
CA ILE A 27 -10.15 24.67 8.84
C ILE A 27 -9.30 23.46 9.20
N LEU A 28 -8.24 23.20 8.42
CA LEU A 28 -7.32 22.08 8.66
C LEU A 28 -6.57 22.28 9.99
N SER A 29 -6.00 23.46 10.23
CA SER A 29 -5.25 23.74 11.44
C SER A 29 -6.12 23.71 12.70
N ALA A 30 -7.37 24.19 12.64
CA ALA A 30 -8.34 24.05 13.73
C ALA A 30 -8.65 22.59 14.09
N ALA A 31 -8.49 21.67 13.14
CA ALA A 31 -8.65 20.23 13.32
C ALA A 31 -7.33 19.49 13.62
N GLY A 32 -6.21 20.20 13.81
CA GLY A 32 -4.89 19.60 14.04
C GLY A 32 -4.28 18.94 12.80
N LEU A 33 -4.72 19.36 11.60
CA LEU A 33 -4.27 18.84 10.31
C LEU A 33 -3.43 19.87 9.56
N ALA A 34 -2.51 19.38 8.75
CA ALA A 34 -1.74 20.15 7.79
C ALA A 34 -1.83 19.51 6.40
N LYS A 35 -1.56 20.31 5.36
CA LYS A 35 -1.49 19.83 3.98
C LYS A 35 -0.07 19.98 3.41
N LEU A 36 0.35 19.01 2.61
CA LEU A 36 1.59 19.02 1.85
C LEU A 36 1.27 18.91 0.36
N LEU A 37 1.78 19.83 -0.46
CA LEU A 37 1.67 19.74 -1.92
C LEU A 37 2.51 18.57 -2.43
N ILE A 38 1.90 17.69 -3.22
CA ILE A 38 2.57 16.54 -3.84
C ILE A 38 2.46 16.61 -5.38
N PRO A 39 3.41 16.00 -6.12
CA PRO A 39 3.50 16.15 -7.59
C PRO A 39 2.33 15.53 -8.37
N GLY A 40 1.55 14.66 -7.73
CA GLY A 40 0.45 13.92 -8.33
C GLY A 40 -0.10 12.85 -7.38
N PRO A 41 -1.07 12.03 -7.81
CA PRO A 41 -1.56 10.92 -7.00
C PRO A 41 -0.41 9.94 -6.70
N PRO A 42 -0.27 9.49 -5.44
CA PRO A 42 0.75 8.50 -5.10
C PRO A 42 0.45 7.17 -5.80
N PRO A 43 1.45 6.50 -6.39
CA PRO A 43 1.29 5.20 -7.02
C PRO A 43 1.10 4.09 -5.97
N ASP A 44 0.46 2.98 -6.39
CA ASP A 44 0.09 1.86 -5.51
C ASP A 44 1.29 1.08 -4.96
N ASP A 45 2.47 1.25 -5.53
CA ASP A 45 3.74 0.68 -5.08
C ASP A 45 4.43 1.53 -3.99
N GLN A 46 3.84 2.67 -3.62
CA GLN A 46 4.35 3.57 -2.58
C GLN A 46 3.46 3.60 -1.34
N MET A 47 4.08 3.86 -0.18
CA MET A 47 3.42 4.09 1.10
C MET A 47 3.90 5.39 1.72
N TRP A 48 3.05 5.99 2.55
CA TRP A 48 3.42 7.18 3.31
C TRP A 48 4.34 6.83 4.47
N ASP A 49 5.47 7.51 4.55
CA ASP A 49 6.36 7.52 5.70
C ASP A 49 6.02 8.71 6.60
N GLU A 50 5.53 8.42 7.81
CA GLU A 50 5.11 9.43 8.79
C GLU A 50 6.28 10.26 9.33
N ALA A 51 7.51 9.69 9.35
CA ALA A 51 8.69 10.37 9.87
C ALA A 51 9.26 11.37 8.86
N THR A 52 9.39 10.96 7.60
CA THR A 52 9.93 11.83 6.53
C THR A 52 8.85 12.66 5.84
N ARG A 53 7.58 12.31 6.00
CA ARG A 53 6.42 12.93 5.33
C ARG A 53 6.54 12.83 3.82
N THR A 54 7.03 11.68 3.35
CA THR A 54 7.21 11.39 1.93
C THR A 54 6.61 10.04 1.58
N PHE A 55 6.30 9.86 0.29
CA PHE A 55 5.95 8.55 -0.22
C PHE A 55 7.22 7.77 -0.51
N VAL A 56 7.36 6.62 0.15
CA VAL A 56 8.49 5.69 0.00
C VAL A 56 8.01 4.40 -0.66
N PRO A 57 8.89 3.65 -1.34
CA PRO A 57 8.54 2.33 -1.85
C PRO A 57 7.98 1.44 -0.74
N ARG A 58 6.88 0.74 -1.04
CA ARG A 58 6.34 -0.26 -0.11
C ARG A 58 7.40 -1.32 0.15
N PRO A 59 7.61 -1.74 1.41
CA PRO A 59 8.38 -2.92 1.71
C PRO A 59 7.83 -4.10 0.90
N PRO A 60 8.70 -4.91 0.28
CA PRO A 60 8.24 -6.07 -0.45
C PRO A 60 7.42 -6.95 0.50
N ARG A 61 6.16 -7.18 0.16
CA ARG A 61 5.32 -8.13 0.87
C ARG A 61 5.74 -9.52 0.40
N ILE A 62 6.81 -10.04 0.98
CA ILE A 62 7.48 -11.28 0.57
C ILE A 62 6.47 -12.34 0.11
N VAL A 63 5.42 -12.63 0.87
CA VAL A 63 4.44 -13.67 0.47
C VAL A 63 3.55 -13.28 -0.72
N ARG A 64 3.07 -12.03 -0.80
CA ARG A 64 2.20 -11.58 -1.90
C ARG A 64 3.01 -11.40 -3.18
N ASP A 65 4.18 -10.78 -3.05
CA ASP A 65 5.05 -10.46 -4.17
C ASP A 65 5.64 -11.74 -4.76
N LEU A 66 6.01 -12.71 -3.92
CA LEU A 66 6.41 -14.04 -4.39
C LEU A 66 5.26 -14.79 -5.09
N VAL A 67 4.01 -14.65 -4.64
CA VAL A 67 2.87 -15.30 -5.32
C VAL A 67 2.57 -14.63 -6.66
N GLU A 68 2.63 -13.30 -6.73
CA GLU A 68 2.48 -12.55 -7.99
C GLU A 68 3.63 -12.87 -8.96
N GLU A 69 4.87 -12.95 -8.47
CA GLU A 69 6.04 -13.40 -9.24
C GLU A 69 5.87 -14.85 -9.75
N PHE A 70 5.40 -15.75 -8.89
CA PHE A 70 5.18 -17.16 -9.22
C PHE A 70 4.01 -17.40 -10.20
N VAL A 71 3.00 -16.53 -10.20
CA VAL A 71 1.89 -16.56 -11.17
C VAL A 71 2.33 -16.03 -12.54
N ASN A 72 3.28 -15.09 -12.55
CA ASN A 72 3.82 -14.48 -13.77
C ASN A 72 4.99 -15.25 -14.39
N ASP A 73 5.48 -16.32 -13.73
CA ASP A 73 6.54 -17.18 -14.23
C ASP A 73 6.06 -18.07 -15.40
N THR A 74 6.67 -17.85 -16.57
CA THR A 74 6.39 -18.58 -17.81
C THR A 74 6.84 -20.04 -17.81
N GLU A 75 7.63 -20.50 -16.83
CA GLU A 75 8.02 -21.90 -16.62
C GLU A 75 7.06 -22.67 -15.68
N PHE A 76 6.15 -21.96 -15.03
CA PHE A 76 5.06 -22.54 -14.24
C PHE A 76 3.94 -23.32 -15.01
N PRO A 77 3.84 -23.38 -16.35
CA PRO A 77 2.74 -24.10 -16.99
C PRO A 77 2.90 -25.63 -17.01
N ASN A 78 4.06 -26.18 -16.62
CA ASN A 78 4.28 -27.64 -16.66
C ASN A 78 3.84 -28.40 -15.40
N VAL A 79 3.31 -27.72 -14.39
CA VAL A 79 2.83 -28.38 -13.19
C VAL A 79 1.44 -28.96 -13.47
N ASN A 80 1.32 -30.29 -13.49
CA ASN A 80 0.06 -30.99 -13.73
C ASN A 80 -1.06 -30.49 -12.77
N ALA A 81 -2.32 -30.71 -13.13
CA ALA A 81 -3.47 -30.21 -12.35
C ALA A 81 -3.41 -30.60 -10.86
N ALA A 82 -2.92 -31.81 -10.55
CA ALA A 82 -2.80 -32.30 -9.18
C ALA A 82 -1.78 -31.49 -8.35
N ALA A 83 -0.70 -31.03 -8.96
CA ALA A 83 0.30 -30.23 -8.30
C ALA A 83 -0.15 -28.77 -8.11
N LYS A 84 -0.94 -28.22 -9.04
CA LYS A 84 -1.62 -26.92 -8.84
C LYS A 84 -2.56 -26.97 -7.63
N ASP A 85 -3.33 -28.04 -7.47
CA ASP A 85 -4.22 -28.21 -6.31
C ASP A 85 -3.46 -28.39 -5.00
N LYS A 86 -2.30 -29.06 -5.03
CA LYS A 86 -1.43 -29.20 -3.86
C LYS A 86 -0.84 -27.85 -3.41
N VAL A 87 -0.39 -27.02 -4.35
CA VAL A 87 0.07 -25.65 -4.05
C VAL A 87 -1.07 -24.81 -3.46
N ARG A 88 -2.28 -24.88 -4.04
CA ARG A 88 -3.45 -24.18 -3.49
C ARG A 88 -3.79 -24.61 -2.07
N GLN A 89 -3.72 -25.91 -1.76
CA GLN A 89 -3.97 -26.41 -0.41
C GLN A 89 -2.91 -25.92 0.59
N ILE A 90 -1.64 -25.95 0.21
CA ILE A 90 -0.54 -25.46 1.06
C ILE A 90 -0.69 -23.95 1.31
N ALA A 91 -0.95 -23.17 0.25
CA ALA A 91 -1.18 -21.73 0.38
C ALA A 91 -2.36 -21.44 1.31
N ARG A 92 -3.50 -22.12 1.15
CA ARG A 92 -4.67 -21.98 2.04
C ARG A 92 -4.34 -22.27 3.49
N ARG A 93 -3.52 -23.30 3.76
CA ARG A 93 -3.08 -23.66 5.12
C ARG A 93 -2.18 -22.58 5.72
N VAL A 94 -1.16 -22.14 4.97
CA VAL A 94 -0.27 -21.06 5.40
C VAL A 94 -1.05 -19.78 5.71
N PHE A 95 -1.98 -19.38 4.83
CA PHE A 95 -2.80 -18.19 5.06
C PHE A 95 -3.85 -18.35 6.17
N ALA A 96 -4.29 -19.57 6.47
CA ALA A 96 -5.14 -19.82 7.64
C ALA A 96 -4.36 -19.68 8.95
N ASP A 97 -3.11 -20.13 8.98
CA ASP A 97 -2.23 -20.02 10.15
C ASP A 97 -1.83 -18.54 10.41
N PHE A 98 -1.69 -17.72 9.36
CA PHE A 98 -1.44 -16.28 9.47
C PHE A 98 -2.62 -15.45 10.02
N ARG A 99 -3.84 -16.01 10.09
CA ARG A 99 -5.02 -15.27 10.60
C ARG A 99 -5.12 -15.23 12.13
N PHE A 100 -4.20 -15.83 12.88
CA PHE A 100 -4.25 -15.90 14.35
C PHE A 100 -2.91 -15.60 15.05
N GLN A 101 -2.04 -14.79 14.46
CA GLN A 101 -0.93 -14.15 15.16
C GLN A 101 -1.04 -12.63 15.02
#